data_AF-A0A930WX86-F1
#
_entry.id   AF-A0A930WX86-F1
#
_cell.length_a   1.000
_cell.length_b   1.000
_cell.length_c   1.000
_cell.angle_alpha   90.00
_cell.angle_beta   90.00
_cell.angle_gamma   90.00
#
_symmetry.space_group_name_H-M   'P 1'
#
loop_
_entity.id
_entity.type
_entity.pdbx_description
1 polymer ?
#
loop_
_entity_poly.entity_id
_entity_poly.type
_entity_poly.pdbx_seq_one_letter_code
_entity_poly.pdbx_strand_id
1 'polypeptide(L)'
;MSTTIIGFPRLGEFRELKFTTEKYFRNEITADELLTAAKDLRAKHWNIVKEKGISEIPSNDFSHYDNFLDAAFLFNVVPESVQNLDLTDLERYFALARGYQGEKGDVRALPMKKWFNTNYHYIVPKFEKTTEVKLAGHKIFDEYQEAKELGLNTRPVVVGPFTFLQLSDFEDGVKAEDFVDSLVAAYQEVFAKLAELGATRIQLDEPALVKDLSAEEKALFLNLYNKLLADKKGLEVLLQTYFGDVRDVYADLVKLPVDAIGLDFVEGKKTL
;
A
#
# COMPACT_ATOMS: atom_id res chain seq x y z
N MET A 1 -24.95 5.61 -11.42
CA MET A 1 -23.85 6.34 -10.73
C MET A 1 -23.08 5.30 -9.94
N SER A 2 -21.76 5.18 -10.12
CA SER A 2 -20.91 4.31 -9.29
C SER A 2 -20.69 4.97 -7.94
N THR A 3 -20.66 4.18 -6.86
CA THR A 3 -20.33 4.63 -5.51
C THR A 3 -19.11 3.85 -5.02
N THR A 4 -18.21 4.53 -4.31
CA THR A 4 -16.97 3.92 -3.83
C THR A 4 -16.54 4.49 -2.49
N ILE A 5 -15.67 3.76 -1.80
CA ILE A 5 -14.88 4.21 -0.66
C ILE A 5 -13.40 4.01 -1.00
N ILE A 6 -12.54 4.80 -0.36
CA ILE A 6 -11.07 4.74 -0.58
C ILE A 6 -10.47 3.50 0.09
N GLY A 7 -10.98 3.16 1.28
CA GLY A 7 -10.57 2.02 2.10
C GLY A 7 -11.50 1.88 3.32
N PHE A 8 -11.37 0.80 4.08
CA PHE A 8 -12.22 0.49 5.23
C PHE A 8 -11.39 0.27 6.52
N PRO A 9 -11.86 0.72 7.70
CA PRO A 9 -11.15 0.48 8.96
C PRO A 9 -10.99 -1.02 9.27
N ARG A 10 -9.74 -1.44 9.51
CA ARG A 10 -9.37 -2.87 9.65
C ARG A 10 -9.45 -3.45 11.06
N LEU A 11 -9.63 -2.62 12.09
CA LEU A 11 -9.55 -3.07 13.49
C LEU A 11 -10.66 -4.06 13.88
N GLY A 12 -11.79 -4.04 13.17
CA GLY A 12 -13.02 -4.71 13.57
C GLY A 12 -13.84 -3.86 14.55
N GLU A 13 -15.12 -4.18 14.64
CA GLU A 13 -16.13 -3.46 15.41
C GLU A 13 -15.82 -3.41 16.92
N PHE A 14 -15.19 -4.47 17.42
CA PHE A 14 -14.80 -4.63 18.82
C PHE A 14 -13.29 -4.73 19.01
N ARG A 15 -12.50 -4.25 18.03
CA ARG A 15 -11.03 -4.31 17.99
C ARG A 15 -10.48 -5.74 17.93
N GLU A 16 -11.19 -6.63 17.24
CA GLU A 16 -10.82 -8.03 17.03
C GLU A 16 -9.36 -8.15 16.54
N LEU A 17 -8.94 -7.35 15.56
CA LEU A 17 -7.59 -7.39 15.01
C LEU A 17 -6.53 -7.06 16.08
N LYS A 18 -6.79 -6.07 16.94
CA LYS A 18 -5.88 -5.70 18.03
C LYS A 18 -5.64 -6.90 18.94
N PHE A 19 -6.72 -7.51 19.42
CA PHE A 19 -6.61 -8.59 20.40
C PHE A 19 -5.99 -9.84 19.79
N THR A 20 -6.36 -10.21 18.56
CA THR A 20 -5.75 -11.37 17.88
C THR A 20 -4.26 -11.16 17.63
N THR A 21 -3.85 -9.97 17.16
CA THR A 21 -2.44 -9.66 16.94
C THR A 21 -1.65 -9.67 18.25
N GLU A 22 -2.22 -9.14 19.34
CA GLU A 22 -1.58 -9.19 20.66
C GLU A 22 -1.48 -10.62 21.22
N LYS A 23 -2.47 -11.47 20.99
CA LYS A 23 -2.40 -12.90 21.35
C LYS A 23 -1.26 -13.59 20.60
N TYR A 24 -1.12 -13.30 19.30
CA TYR A 24 0.00 -13.83 18.51
C TYR A 24 1.34 -13.39 19.08
N PHE A 25 1.50 -12.11 19.43
CA PHE A 25 2.75 -11.62 20.07
C PHE A 25 3.05 -12.24 21.43
N ARG A 26 2.03 -12.73 22.15
CA ARG A 26 2.19 -13.46 23.41
C ARG A 26 2.35 -14.97 23.21
N ASN A 27 2.43 -15.44 21.96
CA ASN A 27 2.48 -16.86 21.58
C ASN A 27 1.26 -17.66 22.10
N GLU A 28 0.12 -17.01 22.27
CA GLU A 28 -1.14 -17.64 22.70
C GLU A 28 -1.91 -18.26 21.53
N ILE A 29 -1.61 -17.83 20.31
CA ILE A 29 -2.15 -18.38 19.06
C ILE A 29 -1.02 -18.53 18.04
N THR A 30 -1.24 -19.42 17.08
CA THR A 30 -0.37 -19.67 15.93
C THR A 30 -0.51 -18.57 14.87
N ALA A 31 0.43 -18.54 13.92
CA ALA A 31 0.35 -17.68 12.74
C ALA A 31 -0.92 -17.99 11.91
N ASP A 32 -1.25 -19.27 11.75
CA ASP A 32 -2.43 -19.70 10.99
C ASP A 32 -3.74 -19.19 11.61
N GLU A 33 -3.85 -19.19 12.94
CA GLU A 33 -4.99 -18.64 13.66
C GLU A 33 -5.10 -17.11 13.48
N LEU A 34 -3.97 -16.38 13.50
CA LEU A 34 -3.95 -14.94 13.21
C LEU A 34 -4.40 -14.65 11.77
N LEU A 35 -3.88 -15.39 10.80
CA LEU A 35 -4.20 -15.21 9.39
C LEU A 35 -5.66 -15.58 9.09
N THR A 36 -6.18 -16.63 9.72
CA THR A 36 -7.59 -17.02 9.63
C THR A 36 -8.50 -15.92 10.18
N ALA A 37 -8.22 -15.39 11.37
CA ALA A 37 -9.01 -14.31 11.94
C ALA A 37 -8.97 -13.02 11.08
N ALA A 38 -7.83 -12.74 10.44
CA ALA A 38 -7.72 -11.63 9.50
C ALA A 38 -8.55 -11.85 8.23
N LYS A 39 -8.55 -13.07 7.67
CA LYS A 39 -9.40 -13.45 6.54
C LYS A 39 -10.89 -13.29 6.88
N ASP A 40 -11.32 -13.73 8.06
CA ASP A 40 -12.70 -13.58 8.54
C ASP A 40 -13.10 -12.10 8.67
N LEU A 41 -12.21 -11.24 9.17
CA LEU A 41 -12.44 -9.80 9.24
C LEU A 41 -12.58 -9.15 7.86
N ARG A 42 -11.71 -9.50 6.91
CA ARG A 42 -11.83 -9.00 5.51
C ARG A 42 -13.17 -9.41 4.89
N ALA A 43 -13.56 -10.68 5.03
CA ALA A 43 -14.85 -11.17 4.57
C ALA A 43 -16.04 -10.41 5.21
N LYS A 44 -15.98 -10.14 6.52
CA LYS A 44 -16.99 -9.30 7.20
C LYS A 44 -17.04 -7.90 6.62
N HIS A 45 -15.89 -7.23 6.45
CA HIS A 45 -15.82 -5.86 5.94
C HIS A 45 -16.34 -5.74 4.50
N TRP A 46 -15.93 -6.63 3.60
CA TRP A 46 -16.42 -6.62 2.22
C TRP A 46 -17.93 -6.83 2.14
N ASN A 47 -18.50 -7.72 2.95
CA ASN A 47 -19.95 -7.92 3.00
C ASN A 47 -20.68 -6.69 3.55
N ILE A 48 -20.15 -6.01 4.57
CA ILE A 48 -20.72 -4.75 5.06
C ILE A 48 -20.79 -3.72 3.93
N VAL A 49 -19.69 -3.52 3.20
CA VAL A 49 -19.62 -2.54 2.10
C VAL A 49 -20.61 -2.91 0.99
N LYS A 50 -20.68 -4.19 0.61
CA LYS A 50 -21.63 -4.73 -0.37
C LYS A 50 -23.09 -4.51 0.05
N GLU A 51 -23.45 -4.85 1.30
CA GLU A 51 -24.80 -4.72 1.84
C GLU A 51 -25.26 -3.26 1.91
N LYS A 52 -24.33 -2.30 1.99
CA LYS A 52 -24.63 -0.86 1.88
C LYS A 52 -24.78 -0.38 0.44
N GLY A 53 -24.70 -1.26 -0.56
CA GLY A 53 -24.89 -0.93 -1.96
C GLY A 53 -23.74 -0.13 -2.59
N ILE A 54 -22.53 -0.19 -2.00
CA ILE A 54 -21.33 0.42 -2.59
C ILE A 54 -20.85 -0.46 -3.74
N SER A 55 -20.76 0.10 -4.94
CA SER A 55 -20.47 -0.68 -6.16
C SER A 55 -18.99 -0.99 -6.35
N GLU A 56 -18.09 -0.12 -5.91
CA GLU A 56 -16.65 -0.33 -6.00
C GLU A 56 -16.05 -0.52 -4.61
N ILE A 57 -15.76 -1.79 -4.30
CA ILE A 57 -15.30 -2.27 -2.99
C ILE A 57 -13.76 -2.38 -3.00
N PRO A 58 -13.03 -1.75 -2.07
CA PRO A 58 -11.58 -1.89 -1.99
C PRO A 58 -11.15 -3.26 -1.48
N SER A 59 -9.95 -3.69 -1.87
CA SER A 59 -9.20 -4.78 -1.24
C SER A 59 -7.73 -4.35 -1.06
N ASN A 60 -6.94 -5.10 -0.28
CA ASN A 60 -5.59 -4.71 0.11
C ASN A 60 -5.50 -3.45 0.99
N ASP A 61 -6.64 -2.91 1.43
CA ASP A 61 -6.76 -1.84 2.43
C ASP A 61 -6.60 -2.35 3.88
N PHE A 62 -6.77 -3.67 4.08
CA PHE A 62 -6.44 -4.38 5.32
C PHE A 62 -4.93 -4.47 5.54
N SER A 63 -4.49 -4.54 6.80
CA SER A 63 -3.10 -4.83 7.17
C SER A 63 -3.02 -5.38 8.59
N HIS A 64 -2.01 -6.18 8.88
CA HIS A 64 -1.71 -6.58 10.25
C HIS A 64 -1.07 -5.46 11.08
N TYR A 65 -0.45 -4.46 10.45
CA TYR A 65 0.17 -3.36 11.17
C TYR A 65 0.08 -2.03 10.43
N ASP A 66 0.58 -1.94 9.20
CA ASP A 66 0.61 -0.73 8.38
C ASP A 66 0.63 -0.99 6.87
N ASN A 67 -0.22 -0.29 6.11
CA ASN A 67 -0.32 -0.46 4.65
C ASN A 67 0.94 0.04 3.92
N PHE A 68 1.67 1.02 4.48
CA PHE A 68 2.92 1.50 3.89
C PHE A 68 4.04 0.46 4.06
N LEU A 69 4.12 -0.20 5.23
CA LEU A 69 4.97 -1.37 5.43
C LEU A 69 4.57 -2.54 4.53
N ASP A 70 3.28 -2.78 4.32
CA ASP A 70 2.82 -3.83 3.40
C ASP A 70 3.33 -3.59 1.97
N ALA A 71 3.34 -2.33 1.51
CA ALA A 71 3.93 -1.97 0.21
C ALA A 71 5.45 -2.22 0.18
N ALA A 72 6.16 -1.97 1.29
CA ALA A 72 7.58 -2.29 1.37
C ALA A 72 7.87 -3.78 1.23
N PHE A 73 7.05 -4.65 1.84
CA PHE A 73 7.13 -6.09 1.64
C PHE A 73 6.71 -6.51 0.22
N LEU A 74 5.71 -5.85 -0.37
CA LEU A 74 5.30 -6.10 -1.75
C LEU A 74 6.46 -5.87 -2.73
N PHE A 75 7.24 -4.81 -2.53
CA PHE A 75 8.30 -4.37 -3.46
C PHE A 75 9.73 -4.69 -3.00
N ASN A 76 9.89 -5.58 -2.03
CA ASN A 76 11.19 -6.02 -1.51
C ASN A 76 12.07 -4.89 -0.93
N VAL A 77 11.44 -3.85 -0.37
CA VAL A 77 12.11 -2.77 0.37
C VAL A 77 12.21 -3.14 1.85
N VAL A 78 12.87 -4.27 2.09
CA VAL A 78 13.12 -4.87 3.41
C VAL A 78 14.63 -4.87 3.61
N PRO A 79 15.18 -4.39 4.74
CA PRO A 79 16.63 -4.39 4.96
C PRO A 79 17.24 -5.78 4.83
N GLU A 80 18.38 -5.89 4.16
CA GLU A 80 19.07 -7.17 3.93
C GLU A 80 19.39 -7.91 5.24
N SER A 81 19.72 -7.15 6.29
CA SER A 81 19.95 -7.67 7.63
C SER A 81 18.75 -8.40 8.23
N VAL A 82 17.52 -8.07 7.81
CA VAL A 82 16.29 -8.73 8.26
C VAL A 82 15.89 -9.87 7.32
N GLN A 83 16.12 -9.73 6.01
CA GLN A 83 15.91 -10.81 5.05
C GLN A 83 16.75 -12.05 5.39
N ASN A 84 17.98 -11.84 5.88
CA ASN A 84 18.92 -12.91 6.23
C ASN A 84 18.65 -13.61 7.57
N LEU A 85 17.65 -13.17 8.34
CA LEU A 85 17.27 -13.84 9.59
C LEU A 85 16.41 -15.07 9.32
N ASP A 86 16.54 -16.08 10.17
CA ASP A 86 15.72 -17.31 10.18
C ASP A 86 14.32 -17.06 10.77
N LEU A 87 13.66 -16.03 10.25
CA LEU A 87 12.31 -15.62 10.59
C LEU A 87 11.40 -15.89 9.38
N THR A 88 10.17 -16.30 9.65
CA THR A 88 9.10 -16.33 8.65
C THR A 88 8.82 -14.92 8.14
N ASP A 89 8.18 -14.78 6.98
CA ASP A 89 7.87 -13.45 6.43
C ASP A 89 6.96 -12.63 7.35
N LEU A 90 6.03 -13.28 8.05
CA LEU A 90 5.18 -12.64 9.06
C LEU A 90 6.00 -12.18 10.28
N GLU A 91 6.95 -12.99 10.74
CA GLU A 91 7.85 -12.59 11.83
C GLU A 91 8.77 -11.43 11.40
N ARG A 92 9.31 -11.44 10.17
CA ARG A 92 10.10 -10.33 9.61
C ARG A 92 9.27 -9.05 9.52
N TYR A 93 8.02 -9.16 9.08
CA TYR A 93 7.08 -8.05 9.02
C TYR A 93 6.87 -7.41 10.39
N PHE A 94 6.58 -8.21 11.41
CA PHE A 94 6.44 -7.70 12.76
C PHE A 94 7.77 -7.25 13.38
N ALA A 95 8.90 -7.87 13.03
CA ALA A 95 10.22 -7.42 13.49
C ALA A 95 10.51 -5.99 13.01
N LEU A 96 10.18 -5.65 11.77
CA LEU A 96 10.30 -4.27 11.28
C LEU A 96 9.28 -3.32 11.91
N ALA A 97 8.06 -3.80 12.18
CA ALA A 97 7.00 -2.97 12.73
C ALA A 97 7.18 -2.60 14.22
N ARG A 98 7.68 -3.55 15.03
CA ARG A 98 7.73 -3.41 16.50
C ARG A 98 9.03 -3.91 17.15
N GLY A 99 10.00 -4.33 16.35
CA GLY A 99 11.26 -4.91 16.82
C GLY A 99 11.12 -6.39 17.13
N TYR A 100 12.27 -7.06 17.17
CA TYR A 100 12.42 -8.46 17.55
C TYR A 100 13.70 -8.65 18.36
N GLN A 101 13.63 -9.40 19.45
CA GLN A 101 14.80 -9.79 20.24
C GLN A 101 14.62 -11.26 20.65
N GLY A 102 15.53 -12.12 20.21
CA GLY A 102 15.47 -13.54 20.51
C GLY A 102 16.65 -14.33 19.95
N GLU A 103 16.56 -15.65 19.99
CA GLU A 103 17.63 -16.54 19.51
C GLU A 103 17.94 -16.37 18.02
N LYS A 104 16.95 -15.89 17.25
CA LYS A 104 17.06 -15.67 15.80
C LYS A 104 17.61 -14.29 15.43
N GLY A 105 18.03 -13.48 16.39
CA GLY A 105 18.65 -12.17 16.18
C GLY A 105 18.01 -11.03 16.97
N ASP A 106 18.48 -9.82 16.65
CA ASP A 106 17.99 -8.55 17.21
C ASP A 106 17.68 -7.60 16.05
N VAL A 107 16.44 -7.14 15.97
CA VAL A 107 15.95 -6.21 14.97
C VAL A 107 15.34 -5.03 15.69
N ARG A 108 15.91 -3.85 15.44
CA ARG A 108 15.29 -2.59 15.86
C ARG A 108 14.10 -2.28 14.96
N ALA A 109 12.97 -1.91 15.57
CA ALA A 109 11.82 -1.41 14.83
C ALA A 109 12.21 -0.22 13.93
N LEU A 110 11.62 -0.17 12.74
CA LEU A 110 11.74 0.98 11.86
C LEU A 110 11.06 2.22 12.47
N PRO A 111 11.49 3.42 12.08
CA PRO A 111 10.89 4.64 12.62
C PRO A 111 9.42 4.78 12.20
N MET A 112 8.63 5.34 13.10
CA MET A 112 7.24 5.71 12.83
C MET A 112 7.14 7.22 12.61
N LYS A 113 6.46 7.63 11.54
CA LYS A 113 6.13 9.05 11.25
C LYS A 113 4.62 9.23 11.15
N LYS A 114 4.12 10.44 11.41
CA LYS A 114 2.70 10.76 11.19
C LYS A 114 2.35 10.61 9.71
N TRP A 115 1.20 10.01 9.43
CA TRP A 115 0.64 9.95 8.10
C TRP A 115 -0.08 11.27 7.81
N PHE A 116 0.63 12.18 7.14
CA PHE A 116 0.18 13.53 6.82
C PHE A 116 -0.33 14.29 8.07
N ASN A 117 -1.44 15.01 7.94
CA ASN A 117 -2.09 15.76 9.01
C ASN A 117 -3.03 14.91 9.88
N THR A 118 -2.97 13.58 9.76
CA THR A 118 -3.83 12.67 10.53
C THR A 118 -3.22 12.29 11.89
N ASN A 119 -3.98 11.53 12.68
CA ASN A 119 -3.47 10.88 13.90
C ASN A 119 -2.94 9.46 13.66
N TYR A 120 -2.97 8.97 12.42
CA TYR A 120 -2.36 7.71 12.04
C TYR A 120 -0.85 7.86 11.90
N HIS A 121 -0.10 6.79 12.15
CA HIS A 121 1.35 6.73 11.98
C HIS A 121 1.67 5.54 11.09
N TYR A 122 2.60 5.73 10.16
CA TYR A 122 3.09 4.69 9.27
C TYR A 122 4.53 4.32 9.63
N ILE A 123 4.93 3.13 9.21
CA ILE A 123 6.30 2.63 9.36
C ILE A 123 7.10 3.08 8.15
N VAL A 124 8.24 3.72 8.38
CA VAL A 124 9.08 4.28 7.32
C VAL A 124 10.08 3.21 6.86
N PRO A 125 9.88 2.58 5.69
CA PRO A 125 10.88 1.72 5.07
C PRO A 125 12.09 2.55 4.65
N LYS A 126 13.21 1.86 4.48
CA LYS A 126 14.47 2.47 4.10
C LYS A 126 15.03 1.78 2.86
N PHE A 127 15.38 2.58 1.86
CA PHE A 127 16.16 2.14 0.72
C PHE A 127 17.66 2.20 1.06
N GLU A 128 18.36 1.13 0.75
CA GLU A 128 19.80 0.93 0.98
C GLU A 128 20.49 0.67 -0.36
N LYS A 129 21.82 0.76 -0.41
CA LYS A 129 22.57 0.50 -1.66
C LYS A 129 22.38 -0.92 -2.19
N THR A 130 22.04 -1.87 -1.30
CA THR A 130 21.78 -3.27 -1.63
C THR A 130 20.29 -3.57 -1.87
N THR A 131 19.40 -2.57 -1.77
CA THR A 131 17.97 -2.78 -2.02
C THR A 131 17.73 -3.17 -3.48
N GLU A 132 17.25 -4.40 -3.68
CA GLU A 132 16.76 -4.88 -4.97
C GLU A 132 15.23 -4.73 -5.03
N VAL A 133 14.74 -3.66 -5.64
CA VAL A 133 13.30 -3.48 -5.83
C VAL A 133 12.77 -4.48 -6.87
N LYS A 134 11.83 -5.32 -6.44
CA LYS A 134 11.14 -6.32 -7.27
C LYS A 134 9.83 -6.74 -6.62
N LEU A 135 8.91 -7.32 -7.38
CA LEU A 135 7.72 -7.92 -6.81
C LEU A 135 8.11 -9.14 -5.95
N ALA A 136 7.87 -9.07 -4.65
CA ALA A 136 8.18 -10.13 -3.69
C ALA A 136 6.97 -10.56 -2.86
N GLY A 137 6.11 -9.62 -2.46
CA GLY A 137 4.92 -9.93 -1.67
C GLY A 137 3.75 -10.46 -2.52
N HIS A 138 2.82 -11.14 -1.86
CA HIS A 138 1.65 -11.74 -2.52
C HIS A 138 0.29 -11.30 -1.93
N LYS A 139 0.28 -10.59 -0.79
CA LYS A 139 -0.92 -10.15 -0.07
C LYS A 139 -2.00 -9.51 -0.97
N ILE A 140 -1.62 -8.58 -1.84
CA ILE A 140 -2.55 -7.87 -2.73
C ILE A 140 -3.31 -8.84 -3.66
N PHE A 141 -2.67 -9.92 -4.09
CA PHE A 141 -3.26 -10.93 -4.96
C PHE A 141 -4.15 -11.89 -4.16
N ASP A 142 -3.67 -12.32 -2.99
CA ASP A 142 -4.41 -13.23 -2.12
C ASP A 142 -5.71 -12.60 -1.66
N GLU A 143 -5.68 -11.35 -1.17
CA GLU A 143 -6.88 -10.65 -0.73
C GLU A 143 -7.86 -10.40 -1.87
N TYR A 144 -7.36 -10.11 -3.07
CA TYR A 144 -8.21 -10.00 -4.26
C TYR A 144 -8.90 -11.35 -4.57
N GLN A 145 -8.14 -12.45 -4.54
CA GLN A 145 -8.66 -13.79 -4.80
C GLN A 145 -9.65 -14.26 -3.73
N GLU A 146 -9.40 -13.97 -2.45
CA GLU A 146 -10.33 -14.22 -1.34
C GLU A 146 -11.66 -13.49 -1.56
N ALA A 147 -11.62 -12.22 -1.94
CA ALA A 147 -12.84 -11.47 -2.25
C ALA A 147 -13.57 -12.07 -3.48
N LYS A 148 -12.81 -12.50 -4.49
CA LYS A 148 -13.35 -13.15 -5.69
C LYS A 148 -14.06 -14.46 -5.38
N GLU A 149 -13.55 -15.25 -4.44
CA GLU A 149 -14.20 -16.47 -3.92
C GLU A 149 -15.56 -16.18 -3.27
N LEU A 150 -15.75 -14.97 -2.71
CA LEU A 150 -17.04 -14.48 -2.19
C LEU A 150 -17.94 -13.87 -3.28
N GLY A 151 -17.55 -13.96 -4.56
CA GLY A 151 -18.26 -13.38 -5.68
C GLY A 151 -18.11 -11.86 -5.79
N LEU A 152 -17.03 -11.28 -5.24
CA LEU A 152 -16.77 -9.84 -5.23
C LEU A 152 -15.56 -9.52 -6.12
N ASN A 153 -15.79 -8.75 -7.18
CA ASN A 153 -14.68 -8.16 -7.94
C ASN A 153 -14.27 -6.85 -7.27
N THR A 154 -13.29 -6.93 -6.37
CA THR A 154 -12.80 -5.76 -5.62
C THR A 154 -11.82 -4.94 -6.46
N ARG A 155 -11.55 -3.71 -6.01
CA ARG A 155 -10.50 -2.82 -6.53
C ARG A 155 -9.31 -2.86 -5.57
N PRO A 156 -8.21 -3.57 -5.90
CA PRO A 156 -7.02 -3.56 -5.06
C PRO A 156 -6.45 -2.16 -4.89
N VAL A 157 -6.07 -1.82 -3.67
CA VAL A 157 -5.49 -0.54 -3.28
C VAL A 157 -4.03 -0.75 -2.93
N VAL A 158 -3.14 0.09 -3.45
CA VAL A 158 -1.73 0.12 -3.05
C VAL A 158 -1.24 1.56 -3.02
N VAL A 159 -0.29 1.86 -2.13
CA VAL A 159 0.40 3.16 -2.15
C VAL A 159 1.04 3.35 -3.52
N GLY A 160 0.85 4.50 -4.14
CA GLY A 160 1.42 4.82 -5.44
C GLY A 160 2.95 5.00 -5.37
N PRO A 161 3.67 4.75 -6.48
CA PRO A 161 5.12 4.73 -6.48
C PRO A 161 5.76 6.07 -6.12
N PHE A 162 5.12 7.20 -6.43
CA PHE A 162 5.67 8.52 -6.09
C PHE A 162 5.58 8.75 -4.57
N THR A 163 4.41 8.54 -3.97
CA THR A 163 4.22 8.63 -2.51
C THR A 163 5.11 7.63 -1.78
N PHE A 164 5.28 6.43 -2.32
CA PHE A 164 6.14 5.42 -1.73
C PHE A 164 7.60 5.89 -1.67
N LEU A 165 8.15 6.44 -2.75
CA LEU A 165 9.49 7.03 -2.73
C LEU A 165 9.58 8.28 -1.84
N GLN A 166 8.58 9.17 -1.89
CA GLN A 166 8.58 10.44 -1.16
C GLN A 166 8.50 10.29 0.37
N LEU A 167 7.92 9.19 0.86
CA LEU A 167 7.73 8.95 2.28
C LEU A 167 8.68 7.91 2.86
N SER A 168 9.55 7.33 2.04
CA SER A 168 10.60 6.41 2.49
C SER A 168 11.87 7.16 2.92
N ASP A 169 12.68 6.53 3.77
CA ASP A 169 14.03 7.00 4.07
C ASP A 169 15.04 6.38 3.08
N PHE A 170 16.19 7.03 2.91
CA PHE A 170 17.27 6.58 2.03
C PHE A 170 18.60 6.56 2.78
N GLU A 171 19.43 5.55 2.55
CA GLU A 171 20.82 5.54 3.00
C GLU A 171 21.62 6.66 2.32
N ASP A 172 22.66 7.17 3.00
CA ASP A 172 23.54 8.19 2.44
C ASP A 172 24.12 7.78 1.08
N GLY A 173 23.88 8.66 0.09
CA GLY A 173 24.31 8.47 -1.29
C GLY A 173 23.33 7.69 -2.16
N VAL A 174 22.22 7.21 -1.60
CA VAL A 174 21.11 6.58 -2.32
C VAL A 174 20.03 7.63 -2.58
N LYS A 175 19.44 7.63 -3.79
CA LYS A 175 18.40 8.57 -4.17
C LYS A 175 17.15 7.86 -4.69
N ALA A 176 16.01 8.55 -4.62
CA ALA A 176 14.75 8.03 -5.13
C ALA A 176 14.82 7.72 -6.64
N GLU A 177 15.56 8.52 -7.40
CA GLU A 177 15.73 8.36 -8.85
C GLU A 177 16.40 7.04 -9.22
N ASP A 178 17.24 6.48 -8.34
CA ASP A 178 17.98 5.23 -8.58
C ASP A 178 17.02 4.02 -8.70
N PHE A 179 15.80 4.13 -8.17
CA PHE A 179 14.83 3.03 -8.13
C PHE A 179 13.63 3.21 -9.07
N VAL A 180 13.58 4.27 -9.87
CA VAL A 180 12.43 4.57 -10.74
C VAL A 180 12.10 3.41 -11.67
N ASP A 181 13.10 2.88 -12.38
CA ASP A 181 12.88 1.84 -13.39
C ASP A 181 12.49 0.50 -12.75
N SER A 182 13.17 0.09 -11.68
CA SER A 182 12.86 -1.14 -10.96
C SER A 182 11.49 -1.08 -10.27
N LEU A 183 11.12 0.07 -9.71
CA LEU A 183 9.81 0.25 -9.09
C LEU A 183 8.71 0.23 -10.14
N VAL A 184 8.86 0.94 -11.26
CA VAL A 184 7.91 0.87 -12.37
C VAL A 184 7.72 -0.57 -12.86
N ALA A 185 8.81 -1.31 -13.07
CA ALA A 185 8.74 -2.71 -13.47
C ALA A 185 7.94 -3.56 -12.46
N ALA A 186 8.24 -3.42 -11.16
CA ALA A 186 7.54 -4.15 -10.10
C ALA A 186 6.03 -3.81 -10.04
N TYR A 187 5.63 -2.54 -10.20
CA TYR A 187 4.21 -2.17 -10.28
C TYR A 187 3.54 -2.72 -11.56
N GLN A 188 4.24 -2.75 -12.69
CA GLN A 188 3.71 -3.36 -13.92
C GLN A 188 3.53 -4.88 -13.78
N GLU A 189 4.38 -5.56 -13.02
CA GLU A 189 4.19 -6.97 -12.66
C GLU A 189 2.96 -7.15 -11.76
N VAL A 190 2.72 -6.24 -10.80
CA VAL A 190 1.48 -6.22 -10.01
C VAL A 190 0.26 -6.05 -10.93
N PHE A 191 0.33 -5.16 -11.92
CA PHE A 191 -0.77 -4.95 -12.86
C PHE A 191 -1.06 -6.21 -13.67
N ALA A 192 -0.02 -6.84 -14.23
CA ALA A 192 -0.15 -8.05 -15.01
C ALA A 192 -0.81 -9.18 -14.19
N LYS A 193 -0.30 -9.43 -12.97
CA LYS A 193 -0.80 -10.51 -12.13
C LYS A 193 -2.22 -10.26 -11.62
N LEU A 194 -2.58 -9.01 -11.30
CA LEU A 194 -3.96 -8.65 -10.97
C LEU A 194 -4.91 -8.83 -12.17
N ALA A 195 -4.50 -8.42 -13.36
CA ALA A 195 -5.27 -8.61 -14.59
C ALA A 195 -5.48 -10.10 -14.90
N GLU A 196 -4.46 -10.94 -14.75
CA GLU A 196 -4.54 -12.40 -14.87
C GLU A 196 -5.53 -13.02 -13.88
N LEU A 197 -5.55 -12.51 -12.65
CA LEU A 197 -6.54 -12.92 -11.63
C LEU A 197 -7.94 -12.38 -11.93
N GLY A 198 -8.10 -11.49 -12.91
CA GLY A 198 -9.39 -10.96 -13.37
C GLY A 198 -9.79 -9.63 -12.75
N ALA A 199 -8.87 -8.96 -12.05
CA ALA A 199 -9.10 -7.57 -11.62
C ALA A 199 -9.25 -6.70 -12.86
N THR A 200 -10.16 -5.73 -12.80
CA THR A 200 -10.40 -4.79 -13.92
C THR A 200 -9.88 -3.39 -13.61
N ARG A 201 -9.62 -3.09 -12.34
CA ARG A 201 -9.18 -1.77 -11.87
C ARG A 201 -8.25 -1.91 -10.67
N ILE A 202 -7.27 -1.02 -10.57
CA ILE A 202 -6.40 -0.82 -9.41
C ILE A 202 -6.46 0.64 -8.95
N GLN A 203 -6.35 0.86 -7.64
CA GLN A 203 -6.19 2.18 -7.04
C GLN A 203 -4.75 2.39 -6.57
N LEU A 204 -4.13 3.47 -7.04
CA LEU A 204 -2.82 3.95 -6.60
C LEU A 204 -3.01 5.18 -5.73
N ASP A 205 -2.69 5.05 -4.45
CA ASP A 205 -2.81 6.15 -3.49
C ASP A 205 -1.59 7.08 -3.60
N GLU A 206 -1.82 8.29 -4.11
CA GLU A 206 -0.81 9.34 -4.27
C GLU A 206 -1.06 10.60 -3.41
N PRO A 207 -1.25 10.47 -2.08
CA PRO A 207 -1.47 11.64 -1.23
C PRO A 207 -0.25 12.56 -1.12
N ALA A 208 0.96 12.13 -1.48
CA ALA A 208 2.11 13.05 -1.49
C ALA A 208 1.92 14.21 -2.49
N LEU A 209 1.04 14.07 -3.47
CA LEU A 209 0.72 15.12 -4.45
C LEU A 209 -0.04 16.31 -3.87
N VAL A 210 -0.53 16.22 -2.63
CA VAL A 210 -1.20 17.35 -1.95
C VAL A 210 -0.24 18.25 -1.16
N LYS A 211 1.05 17.89 -1.12
CA LYS A 211 2.11 18.73 -0.55
C LYS A 211 2.49 19.84 -1.54
N ASP A 212 3.19 20.86 -1.04
CA ASP A 212 3.87 21.81 -1.91
C ASP A 212 4.98 21.07 -2.67
N LEU A 213 4.86 20.98 -4.00
CA LEU A 213 5.79 20.21 -4.83
C LEU A 213 6.85 21.12 -5.46
N SER A 214 8.12 20.75 -5.29
CA SER A 214 9.22 21.31 -6.08
C SER A 214 9.15 20.88 -7.55
N ALA A 215 9.93 21.56 -8.40
CA ALA A 215 10.02 21.21 -9.81
C ALA A 215 10.61 19.80 -10.01
N GLU A 216 11.55 19.42 -9.17
CA GLU A 216 12.21 18.11 -9.16
C GLU A 216 11.23 17.00 -8.76
N GLU A 217 10.46 17.19 -7.69
CA GLU A 217 9.45 16.21 -7.24
C GLU A 217 8.35 16.03 -8.28
N LYS A 218 7.89 17.13 -8.88
CA LYS A 218 6.93 17.08 -9.99
C LYS A 218 7.48 16.33 -11.21
N ALA A 219 8.74 16.57 -11.57
CA ALA A 219 9.39 15.84 -12.65
C ALA A 219 9.53 14.34 -12.35
N LEU A 220 9.87 13.97 -11.11
CA LEU A 220 9.93 12.59 -10.66
C LEU A 220 8.56 11.90 -10.77
N PHE A 221 7.50 12.53 -10.28
CA PHE A 221 6.12 12.02 -10.41
C PHE A 221 5.76 11.77 -11.88
N LEU A 222 5.98 12.75 -12.76
CA LEU A 222 5.66 12.61 -14.18
C LEU A 222 6.51 11.53 -14.86
N ASN A 223 7.79 11.39 -14.49
CA ASN A 223 8.64 10.33 -15.01
C ASN A 223 8.11 8.94 -14.63
N LEU A 224 7.78 8.73 -13.34
CA LEU A 224 7.20 7.48 -12.84
C LEU A 224 5.90 7.13 -13.57
N TYR A 225 4.95 8.07 -13.63
CA TYR A 225 3.63 7.79 -14.18
C TYR A 225 3.60 7.68 -15.70
N ASN A 226 4.43 8.43 -16.43
CA ASN A 226 4.55 8.23 -17.89
C ASN A 226 5.10 6.84 -18.22
N LYS A 227 6.08 6.34 -17.46
CA LYS A 227 6.61 4.98 -17.65
C LYS A 227 5.63 3.90 -17.19
N LEU A 228 5.03 4.06 -16.02
CA LEU A 228 4.08 3.11 -15.45
C LEU A 228 2.85 2.93 -16.36
N LEU A 229 2.26 4.03 -16.82
CA LEU A 229 1.05 4.01 -17.63
C LEU A 229 1.29 3.72 -19.11
N ALA A 230 2.54 3.58 -19.55
CA ALA A 230 2.86 3.16 -20.92
C ALA A 230 2.29 1.77 -21.23
N ASP A 231 2.15 0.92 -20.20
CA ASP A 231 1.47 -0.36 -20.28
C ASP A 231 0.71 -0.67 -18.98
N LYS A 232 -0.61 -0.49 -19.01
CA LYS A 232 -1.51 -0.78 -17.88
C LYS A 232 -1.89 -2.26 -17.76
N LYS A 233 -1.42 -3.12 -18.67
CA LYS A 233 -1.75 -4.55 -18.71
C LYS A 233 -3.27 -4.85 -18.76
N GLY A 234 -4.04 -3.90 -19.29
CA GLY A 234 -5.50 -4.00 -19.36
C GLY A 234 -6.25 -3.60 -18.08
N LEU A 235 -5.55 -3.18 -17.02
CA LEU A 235 -6.19 -2.60 -15.84
C LEU A 235 -6.55 -1.13 -16.08
N GLU A 236 -7.70 -0.75 -15.55
CA GLU A 236 -8.00 0.65 -15.29
C GLU A 236 -7.21 1.13 -14.06
N VAL A 237 -6.61 2.30 -14.13
CA VAL A 237 -5.84 2.90 -13.03
C VAL A 237 -6.62 4.09 -12.48
N LEU A 238 -7.01 3.99 -11.21
CA LEU A 238 -7.48 5.11 -10.39
C LEU A 238 -6.29 5.69 -9.63
N LEU A 239 -5.94 6.94 -9.90
CA LEU A 239 -5.00 7.69 -9.07
C LEU A 239 -5.78 8.44 -7.99
N GLN A 240 -5.61 8.07 -6.73
CA GLN A 240 -6.37 8.60 -5.61
C GLN A 240 -5.54 9.57 -4.78
N THR A 241 -6.08 10.77 -4.51
CA THR A 241 -5.47 11.77 -3.63
C THR A 241 -6.42 12.11 -2.48
N TYR A 242 -5.86 12.58 -1.36
CA TYR A 242 -6.64 12.95 -0.17
C TYR A 242 -5.85 13.86 0.78
N PHE A 243 -6.55 14.51 1.72
CA PHE A 243 -6.02 15.41 2.76
C PHE A 243 -5.61 16.81 2.31
N GLY A 244 -5.85 17.16 1.06
CA GLY A 244 -5.52 18.46 0.52
C GLY A 244 -5.85 18.57 -0.96
N ASP A 245 -5.41 19.67 -1.57
CA ASP A 245 -5.58 19.93 -2.99
C ASP A 245 -4.30 19.62 -3.79
N VAL A 246 -4.45 19.39 -5.09
CA VAL A 246 -3.35 19.00 -5.99
C VAL A 246 -2.96 20.13 -6.95
N ARG A 247 -3.13 21.40 -6.56
CA ARG A 247 -3.01 22.55 -7.47
C ARG A 247 -1.67 22.62 -8.22
N ASP A 248 -0.58 22.22 -7.58
CA ASP A 248 0.76 22.28 -8.15
C ASP A 248 0.96 21.33 -9.34
N VAL A 249 0.16 20.25 -9.41
CA VAL A 249 0.27 19.20 -10.42
C VAL A 249 -1.03 18.99 -11.22
N TYR A 250 -2.15 19.63 -10.85
CA TYR A 250 -3.47 19.37 -11.42
C TYR A 250 -3.49 19.39 -12.95
N ALA A 251 -2.89 20.42 -13.56
CA ALA A 251 -2.86 20.58 -15.01
C ALA A 251 -2.12 19.46 -15.77
N ASP A 252 -1.19 18.77 -15.10
CA ASP A 252 -0.48 17.61 -15.65
C ASP A 252 -1.18 16.31 -15.28
N LEU A 253 -1.71 16.23 -14.06
CA LEU A 253 -2.47 15.10 -13.54
C LEU A 253 -3.65 14.73 -14.46
N VAL A 254 -4.44 15.72 -14.90
CA VAL A 254 -5.60 15.49 -15.80
C VAL A 254 -5.21 15.12 -17.24
N LYS A 255 -3.93 15.23 -17.60
CA LYS A 255 -3.40 14.83 -18.91
C LYS A 255 -2.78 13.43 -18.90
N LEU A 256 -2.52 12.87 -17.72
CA LEU A 256 -2.00 11.51 -17.61
C LEU A 256 -3.06 10.52 -18.12
N PRO A 257 -2.66 9.41 -18.77
CA PRO A 257 -3.58 8.40 -19.30
C PRO A 257 -4.13 7.45 -18.20
N VAL A 258 -4.46 8.00 -17.04
CA VAL A 258 -5.22 7.33 -15.97
C VAL A 258 -6.69 7.26 -16.34
N ASP A 259 -7.41 6.29 -15.78
CA ASP A 259 -8.83 6.05 -16.08
C ASP A 259 -9.76 6.76 -15.09
N ALA A 260 -9.24 7.10 -13.91
CA ALA A 260 -9.93 7.91 -12.93
C ALA A 260 -8.95 8.69 -12.04
N ILE A 261 -9.40 9.85 -11.54
CA ILE A 261 -8.68 10.66 -10.55
C ILE A 261 -9.61 10.86 -9.35
N GLY A 262 -9.15 10.46 -8.17
CA GLY A 262 -9.81 10.73 -6.91
C GLY A 262 -9.30 12.03 -6.29
N LEU A 263 -10.21 12.98 -6.04
CA LEU A 263 -9.92 14.29 -5.46
C LEU A 263 -10.66 14.46 -4.14
N ASP A 264 -10.03 15.15 -3.20
CA ASP A 264 -10.64 15.51 -1.93
C ASP A 264 -11.33 16.87 -2.04
N PHE A 265 -12.65 16.87 -2.00
CA PHE A 265 -13.45 18.10 -1.99
C PHE A 265 -13.89 18.54 -0.59
N VAL A 266 -13.43 17.85 0.46
CA VAL A 266 -13.63 18.24 1.86
C VAL A 266 -12.48 19.15 2.30
N GLU A 267 -11.24 18.65 2.20
CA GLU A 267 -10.02 19.41 2.55
C GLU A 267 -9.40 20.11 1.33
N GLY A 268 -9.49 19.50 0.13
CA GLY A 268 -8.89 20.00 -1.10
C GLY A 268 -9.74 20.98 -1.91
N LYS A 269 -10.45 21.90 -1.25
CA LYS A 269 -11.43 22.84 -1.86
C LYS A 269 -10.88 23.70 -3.00
N LYS A 270 -9.56 23.81 -3.13
CA LYS A 270 -8.89 24.64 -4.14
C LYS A 270 -8.39 23.84 -5.35
N THR A 271 -8.71 22.55 -5.44
CA THR A 271 -8.25 21.70 -6.54
C THR A 271 -8.76 22.14 -7.91
N LEU A 272 -10.00 22.64 -7.97
CA LEU A 272 -10.69 23.09 -9.18
C LEU A 272 -10.72 24.61 -9.28
#